data_AF-A0A369T018-F1
#
_entry.id   AF-A0A369T018-F1
#
_cell.length_a   1.000
_cell.length_b   1.000
_cell.length_c   1.000
_cell.angle_alpha   90.00
_cell.angle_beta   90.00
_cell.angle_gamma   90.00
#
_symmetry.space_group_name_H-M   'P 1'
#
loop_
_entity.id
_entity.type
_entity.pdbx_description
1 polymer ?
#
loop_
_entity_poly.entity_id
_entity_poly.type
_entity_poly.pdbx_seq_one_letter_code
_entity_poly.pdbx_strand_id
1 'polypeptide(L)'
;MSKLRIREEELRKPKKVPMEDREHIIDVIRSILLEDSCIKLAIIHGGFIDSEVFRDIDIALLLEGVEDELIYVEELRDRLEKATGIGVDIQLLNNAPPSFTYRVL
;
A
#
# COMPACT_ATOMS: atom_id res chain seq x y z
N MET A 1 26.03 -5.61 2.64
CA MET A 1 24.57 -5.46 2.46
C MET A 1 24.32 -4.80 1.11
N SER A 2 23.39 -5.32 0.30
CA SER A 2 23.02 -4.70 -0.98
C SER A 2 22.29 -3.36 -0.74
N LYS A 3 22.45 -2.37 -1.65
CA LYS A 3 21.80 -1.05 -1.55
C LYS A 3 20.27 -1.15 -1.45
N LEU A 4 19.66 -2.13 -2.13
CA LEU A 4 18.21 -2.36 -2.06
C LEU A 4 17.76 -2.66 -0.63
N ARG A 5 18.47 -3.56 0.05
CA ARG A 5 18.10 -4.01 1.39
C ARG A 5 18.16 -2.88 2.42
N ILE A 6 19.12 -1.97 2.28
CA ILE A 6 19.23 -0.78 3.14
C ILE A 6 18.02 0.13 2.94
N ARG A 7 17.62 0.40 1.69
CA ARG A 7 16.45 1.24 1.40
C ARG A 7 15.17 0.64 2.00
N GLU A 8 14.97 -0.66 1.84
CA GLU A 8 13.80 -1.36 2.38
C GLU A 8 13.75 -1.29 3.92
N GLU A 9 14.89 -1.52 4.59
CA GLU A 9 15.00 -1.40 6.04
C GLU A 9 14.68 0.03 6.53
N GLU A 10 15.13 1.07 5.81
CA GLU A 10 14.79 2.46 6.10
C GLU A 10 13.29 2.74 5.94
N LEU A 11 12.69 2.30 4.83
CA LEU A 11 11.27 2.48 4.53
C LEU A 11 10.36 1.80 5.56
N ARG A 12 10.80 0.69 6.17
CA ARG A 12 10.02 -0.09 7.16
C ARG A 12 10.37 0.19 8.61
N LYS A 13 11.13 1.25 8.91
CA LYS A 13 11.33 1.68 10.30
C LYS A 13 9.98 1.98 10.96
N PRO A 14 9.79 1.64 12.26
CA PRO A 14 8.59 2.02 13.00
C PRO A 14 8.41 3.53 13.00
N LYS A 15 7.20 3.98 12.68
CA LYS A 15 6.81 5.39 12.62
C LYS A 15 5.64 5.61 13.56
N LYS A 16 5.67 6.74 14.27
CA LYS A 16 4.53 7.24 15.04
C LYS A 16 4.01 8.49 14.34
N VAL A 17 2.90 8.35 13.63
CA VAL A 17 2.26 9.43 12.89
C VAL A 17 0.86 9.64 13.48
N PRO A 18 0.54 10.84 14.00
CA PRO A 18 -0.81 11.21 14.44
C PRO A 18 -1.84 11.03 13.33
N MET A 19 -3.10 10.78 13.68
CA MET A 19 -4.15 10.54 12.68
C MET A 19 -4.35 11.73 11.73
N GLU A 20 -4.26 12.96 12.24
CA GLU A 20 -4.35 14.20 11.42
C GLU A 20 -3.28 14.23 10.32
N ASP A 21 -2.05 13.82 10.64
CA ASP A 21 -0.97 13.74 9.66
C ASP A 21 -1.12 12.55 8.69
N ARG A 22 -1.92 11.53 9.06
CA ARG A 22 -2.22 10.39 8.16
C ARG A 22 -3.16 10.78 7.04
N GLU A 23 -4.01 11.78 7.23
CA GLU A 23 -4.90 12.27 6.16
C GLU A 23 -4.09 12.72 4.95
N HIS A 24 -2.98 13.42 5.16
CA HIS A 24 -2.09 13.83 4.07
C HIS A 24 -1.50 12.62 3.31
N ILE A 25 -1.10 11.58 4.04
CA ILE A 25 -0.59 10.33 3.45
C ILE A 25 -1.69 9.64 2.62
N ILE A 26 -2.90 9.57 3.16
CA ILE A 26 -4.07 8.99 2.48
C ILE A 26 -4.39 9.78 1.22
N ASP A 27 -4.32 11.10 1.23
CA ASP A 27 -4.58 11.93 0.06
C ASP A 27 -3.52 11.77 -1.03
N VAL A 28 -2.24 11.62 -0.66
CA VAL A 28 -1.16 11.29 -1.61
C VAL A 28 -1.38 9.92 -2.23
N ILE A 29 -1.76 8.91 -1.44
CA ILE A 29 -2.08 7.58 -1.97
C ILE A 29 -3.29 7.68 -2.90
N ARG A 30 -4.36 8.35 -2.46
CA ARG A 30 -5.60 8.51 -3.22
C ARG A 30 -5.35 9.15 -4.57
N SER A 31 -4.56 10.22 -4.66
CA SER A 31 -4.28 10.89 -5.93
C SER A 31 -3.59 9.96 -6.93
N ILE A 32 -2.61 9.17 -6.47
CA ILE A 32 -1.89 8.20 -7.30
C ILE A 32 -2.81 7.07 -7.78
N LEU A 33 -3.68 6.54 -6.91
CA LEU A 33 -4.55 5.42 -7.25
C LEU A 33 -5.72 5.83 -8.15
N LEU A 34 -6.26 7.04 -7.98
CA LEU A 34 -7.39 7.53 -8.80
C LEU A 34 -7.02 7.84 -10.24
N GLU A 35 -5.74 8.06 -10.54
CA GLU A 35 -5.25 8.24 -11.91
C GLU A 35 -5.28 6.93 -12.72
N ASP A 36 -5.42 5.78 -12.06
CA ASP A 36 -5.30 4.48 -12.69
C ASP A 36 -6.66 3.78 -12.88
N SER A 37 -7.10 3.71 -14.12
CA SER A 37 -8.38 3.07 -14.49
C SER A 37 -8.43 1.56 -14.26
N CYS A 38 -7.27 0.90 -14.11
CA CYS A 38 -7.21 -0.54 -13.83
C CYS A 38 -7.61 -0.85 -12.37
N ILE A 39 -7.50 0.13 -11.47
CA ILE A 39 -7.86 -0.04 -10.05
C ILE A 39 -9.36 0.20 -9.88
N LYS A 40 -10.09 -0.84 -9.47
CA LYS A 40 -11.54 -0.77 -9.25
C LYS A 40 -11.91 -0.54 -7.80
N LEU A 41 -11.07 -0.99 -6.89
CA LEU A 41 -11.22 -0.79 -5.46
C LEU A 41 -9.83 -0.76 -4.82
N ALA A 42 -9.66 0.15 -3.87
CA ALA A 42 -8.48 0.22 -3.02
C ALA A 42 -8.90 0.42 -1.57
N ILE A 43 -8.35 -0.39 -0.67
CA ILE A 43 -8.66 -0.35 0.75
C ILE A 43 -7.37 -0.32 1.53
N ILE A 44 -7.16 0.74 2.30
CA ILE A 44 -6.07 0.79 3.28
C ILE A 44 -6.52 0.03 4.52
N HIS A 45 -5.69 -0.89 5.01
CA HIS A 45 -6.00 -1.71 6.19
C HIS A 45 -4.77 -1.90 7.09
N GLY A 46 -4.92 -2.75 8.12
CA GLY A 46 -3.82 -3.19 8.97
C GLY A 46 -3.31 -2.13 9.95
N GLY A 47 -2.02 -2.24 10.30
CA GLY A 47 -1.44 -1.45 11.39
C GLY A 47 -1.49 0.06 11.16
N PHE A 48 -1.51 0.50 9.90
CA PHE A 48 -1.63 1.91 9.53
C PHE A 48 -2.96 2.53 9.96
N ILE A 49 -4.03 1.77 10.13
CA ILE A 49 -5.31 2.27 10.65
C ILE A 49 -5.52 1.93 12.13
N ASP A 50 -5.01 0.78 12.58
CA ASP A 50 -5.35 0.22 13.90
C ASP A 50 -4.36 0.58 15.03
N SER A 51 -3.18 1.13 14.71
CA SER A 51 -2.11 1.37 15.69
C SER A 51 -1.55 2.79 15.62
N GLU A 52 -1.10 3.32 16.76
CA GLU A 52 -0.32 4.57 16.82
C GLU A 52 1.05 4.43 16.15
N VAL A 53 1.60 3.21 16.14
CA VAL A 53 2.91 2.88 15.57
C VAL A 53 2.75 1.82 14.50
N PHE A 54 3.24 2.09 13.29
CA PHE A 54 3.21 1.20 12.14
C PHE A 54 4.54 1.24 11.40
N ARG A 55 4.78 0.27 10.51
CA ARG A 55 6.04 0.18 9.73
C ARG A 55 5.81 0.46 8.25
N ASP A 56 4.68 0.00 7.76
CA ASP A 56 4.22 -0.06 6.39
C ASP A 56 2.75 0.37 6.30
N ILE A 57 2.30 0.56 5.06
CA ILE A 57 0.91 0.80 4.70
C ILE A 57 0.42 -0.43 3.94
N ASP A 58 -0.53 -1.16 4.51
CA ASP A 58 -1.17 -2.29 3.84
C ASP A 58 -2.32 -1.80 2.96
N ILE A 59 -2.30 -2.17 1.68
CA ILE A 59 -3.31 -1.79 0.71
C ILE A 59 -3.84 -3.02 -0.02
N ALA A 60 -5.13 -3.29 0.12
CA ALA A 60 -5.83 -4.30 -0.66
C ALA A 60 -6.38 -3.68 -1.96
N LEU A 61 -6.09 -4.28 -3.11
CA LEU A 61 -6.50 -3.78 -4.43
C LEU A 61 -7.34 -4.80 -5.19
N LEU A 62 -8.40 -4.32 -5.84
CA LEU A 62 -9.10 -5.06 -6.90
C LEU A 62 -8.71 -4.45 -8.24
N LEU A 63 -8.12 -5.27 -9.11
CA LEU A 63 -7.65 -4.85 -10.43
C LEU A 63 -8.52 -5.45 -11.54
N GLU A 64 -8.61 -4.75 -12.67
CA GLU A 64 -9.24 -5.25 -13.89
C GLU A 64 -8.44 -4.77 -15.11
N GLY A 65 -8.27 -5.62 -16.12
CA GLY A 65 -7.62 -5.27 -17.38
C GLY A 65 -6.09 -5.18 -17.32
N VAL A 66 -5.46 -5.80 -16.33
CA VAL A 66 -4.00 -5.88 -16.19
C VAL A 66 -3.50 -7.20 -16.77
N GLU A 67 -2.51 -7.16 -17.67
CA GLU A 67 -1.92 -8.37 -18.28
C GLU A 67 -0.97 -9.10 -17.33
N ASP A 68 -0.07 -8.36 -16.68
CA ASP A 68 0.88 -8.88 -15.69
C ASP A 68 0.67 -8.17 -14.34
N GLU A 69 -0.12 -8.83 -13.48
CA GLU A 69 -0.46 -8.31 -12.14
C GLU A 69 0.78 -8.13 -11.26
N LEU A 70 1.81 -8.97 -11.41
CA LEU A 70 3.01 -8.91 -10.58
C LEU A 70 3.83 -7.66 -10.92
N ILE A 71 4.15 -7.46 -12.20
CA ILE A 71 4.91 -6.28 -12.65
C ILE A 71 4.14 -5.01 -12.29
N TYR A 72 2.84 -4.98 -12.56
CA TYR A 72 1.98 -3.85 -12.24
C TYR A 72 2.02 -3.50 -10.75
N VAL A 73 1.88 -4.49 -9.87
CA VAL A 73 1.92 -4.28 -8.42
C VAL A 73 3.29 -3.81 -7.96
N GLU A 74 4.39 -4.35 -8.50
CA GLU A 74 5.74 -3.91 -8.15
C GLU A 74 5.99 -2.46 -8.53
N GLU A 75 5.57 -2.04 -9.73
CA GLU A 75 5.70 -0.65 -10.18
C GLU A 75 4.83 0.31 -9.37
N LEU A 76 3.60 -0.09 -9.07
CA LEU A 76 2.69 0.70 -8.23
C LEU A 76 3.22 0.85 -6.81
N ARG A 77 3.71 -0.24 -6.21
CA ARG A 77 4.39 -0.22 -4.90
C ARG A 77 5.54 0.78 -4.93
N ASP A 78 6.42 0.68 -5.90
CA ASP A 78 7.58 1.55 -6.03
C ASP A 78 7.20 3.05 -6.14
N ARG A 79 6.11 3.37 -6.85
CA ARG A 79 5.56 4.73 -6.95
C ARG A 79 5.03 5.22 -5.60
N LEU A 80 4.22 4.42 -4.93
CA LEU A 80 3.63 4.78 -3.64
C LEU A 80 4.70 4.95 -2.56
N GLU A 81 5.69 4.06 -2.50
CA GLU A 81 6.81 4.16 -1.55
C GLU A 81 7.66 5.42 -1.79
N LYS A 82 7.90 5.79 -3.06
CA LYS A 82 8.61 7.03 -3.39
C LYS A 82 7.82 8.27 -2.98
N ALA A 83 6.50 8.25 -3.16
CA ALA A 83 5.64 9.39 -2.84
C ALA A 83 5.42 9.57 -1.34
N THR A 84 5.29 8.46 -0.60
CA THR A 84 5.00 8.49 0.84
C THR A 84 6.25 8.45 1.71
N GLY A 85 7.36 7.89 1.22
CA GLY A 85 8.56 7.61 2.03
C GLY A 85 8.36 6.49 3.05
N ILE A 86 7.32 5.67 2.88
CA ILE A 86 6.93 4.58 3.79
C ILE A 86 6.85 3.30 2.96
N GLY A 87 7.22 2.16 3.56
CA GLY A 87 7.05 0.85 2.91
C GLY A 87 5.58 0.56 2.63
N VAL A 88 5.27 -0.02 1.48
CA VAL A 88 3.89 -0.31 1.08
C VAL A 88 3.75 -1.79 0.74
N ASP A 89 2.78 -2.46 1.35
CA ASP A 89 2.43 -3.85 1.07
C ASP A 89 1.10 -3.90 0.32
N ILE A 90 1.15 -4.37 -0.92
CA ILE A 90 -0.03 -4.48 -1.80
C ILE A 90 -0.51 -5.93 -1.83
N GLN A 91 -1.80 -6.13 -1.59
CA GLN A 91 -2.45 -7.44 -1.58
C GLN A 91 -3.62 -7.46 -2.58
N LEU A 92 -3.59 -8.39 -3.54
CA LEU A 92 -4.62 -8.43 -4.60
C LEU A 92 -5.86 -9.20 -4.14
N LEU A 93 -7.01 -8.52 -4.16
CA LEU A 93 -8.33 -9.08 -3.86
C LEU A 93 -8.79 -10.09 -4.92
N ASN A 94 -8.32 -9.95 -6.17
CA ASN A 94 -8.66 -10.82 -7.31
C ASN A 94 -8.52 -12.32 -6.98
N ASN A 95 -7.47 -12.67 -6.24
CA ASN A 95 -7.10 -14.06 -5.93
C ASN A 95 -6.95 -14.30 -4.42
N ALA A 96 -7.41 -13.37 -3.59
CA ALA A 96 -7.28 -13.48 -2.14
C ALA A 96 -8.22 -14.56 -1.55
N PRO A 97 -7.81 -15.25 -0.47
CA PRO A 97 -8.69 -16.20 0.19
C PRO A 97 -9.91 -15.48 0.80
N PRO A 98 -11.10 -16.10 0.83
CA PRO A 98 -12.31 -15.47 1.35
C PRO A 98 -12.19 -14.91 2.77
N SER A 99 -11.39 -15.55 3.62
CA SER A 99 -11.13 -15.10 4.99
C SER A 99 -10.37 -13.77 5.06
N PHE A 100 -9.52 -13.51 4.07
CA PHE A 100 -8.85 -12.23 3.93
C PHE A 100 -9.82 -11.18 3.39
N THR A 101 -10.53 -11.48 2.31
CA THR A 101 -11.50 -10.57 1.69
C THR A 101 -12.57 -10.11 2.68
N TYR A 102 -13.10 -11.01 3.53
CA TYR A 102 -14.06 -10.68 4.58
C TYR A 102 -13.49 -9.75 5.68
N ARG A 103 -12.18 -9.77 5.90
CA ARG A 103 -11.54 -8.94 6.92
C ARG A 103 -11.37 -7.50 6.44
N VAL A 104 -11.09 -7.32 5.15
CA VAL A 104 -10.73 -6.02 4.58
C VAL A 104 -11.92 -5.29 3.93
N LEU A 105 -12.98 -6.01 3.53
CA LEU A 105 -14.25 -5.42 3.08
C LEU A 105 -15.21 -5.18 4.24
#